data_AF-W1YI43-F1
#
_entry.id   AF-W1YI43-F1
#
_cell.length_a   1.000
_cell.length_b   1.000
_cell.length_c   1.000
_cell.angle_alpha   90.00
_cell.angle_beta   90.00
_cell.angle_gamma   90.00
#
_symmetry.space_group_name_H-M   'P 1'
#
loop_
_entity.id
_entity.type
_entity.pdbx_description
1 polymer ?
#
loop_
_entity_poly.entity_id
_entity_poly.type
_entity_poly.pdbx_seq_one_letter_code
_entity_poly.pdbx_strand_id
1 'polypeptide(L)' 'LLSHKHSRCEVISGVTLPLIEQMMACRETMTSSEFRERIVELGGPEVSSLWHQQQKNPPFVLKHNLYEY' A
#
# COMPACT_ATOMS: atom_id res chain seq x y z
N LEU A 1 7.01 7.31 6.57
CA LEU A 1 5.61 7.43 6.10
C LEU A 1 4.77 6.28 6.67
N LEU A 2 3.47 6.50 6.85
CA LEU A 2 2.50 5.80 7.72
C LEU A 2 2.52 4.25 7.78
N SER A 3 2.99 3.54 6.75
CA SER A 3 3.03 2.07 6.70
C SER A 3 3.89 1.43 7.79
N HIS A 4 5.09 1.96 8.07
CA HIS A 4 6.01 1.36 9.04
C HIS A 4 5.54 1.52 10.50
N LYS A 5 4.64 2.47 10.77
CA LYS A 5 4.07 2.70 12.11
C LYS A 5 2.76 1.96 12.34
N HIS A 6 2.11 1.47 11.28
CA HIS A 6 0.82 0.80 11.35
C HIS A 6 0.79 -0.41 10.41
N SER A 7 1.33 -1.54 10.87
CA SER A 7 1.42 -2.81 10.11
C SER A 7 0.08 -3.41 9.68
N ARG A 8 -1.05 -2.84 10.12
CA ARG A 8 -2.42 -3.29 9.83
C ARG A 8 -3.24 -2.25 9.07
N CYS A 9 -2.61 -1.21 8.55
CA CYS A 9 -3.28 -0.15 7.81
C CYS A 9 -2.74 -0.11 6.38
N GLU A 10 -3.62 -0.35 5.41
CA GLU A 10 -3.30 -0.30 4.00
C GLU A 10 -3.91 0.97 3.39
N VAL A 11 -3.12 1.65 2.57
CA VAL A 11 -3.56 2.87 1.88
C VAL A 11 -3.52 2.60 0.39
N ILE A 12 -4.69 2.72 -0.24
CA ILE A 12 -4.90 2.44 -1.67
C ILE A 12 -5.53 3.70 -2.30
N SER A 13 -5.01 4.12 -3.45
CA SER A 13 -5.45 5.30 -4.19
C SER A 13 -5.93 4.92 -5.59
N GLY A 14 -6.86 5.72 -6.15
CA GLY A 14 -7.38 5.51 -7.51
C GLY A 14 -8.53 4.51 -7.61
N VAL A 15 -9.07 4.06 -6.47
CA VAL A 15 -10.16 3.08 -6.44
C VAL A 15 -11.46 3.70 -6.97
N THR A 16 -12.09 3.02 -7.92
CA THR A 16 -13.40 3.37 -8.47
C THR A 16 -14.53 2.63 -7.76
N LEU A 17 -15.76 3.15 -7.86
CA LEU A 17 -16.92 2.51 -7.23
C LEU A 17 -17.15 1.06 -7.68
N PRO A 18 -17.13 0.71 -8.98
CA PRO A 18 -17.33 -0.68 -9.41
C PRO A 18 -16.24 -1.62 -8.87
N LEU A 19 -15.00 -1.12 -8.78
CA LEU A 19 -13.88 -1.91 -8.29
C LEU A 19 -14.01 -2.21 -6.80
N ILE A 20 -14.41 -1.23 -5.98
CA ILE A 20 -14.59 -1.47 -4.54
C ILE A 20 -15.78 -2.38 -4.27
N GLU A 21 -16.87 -2.29 -5.03
CA GLU A 21 -18.02 -3.19 -4.90
C GLU A 21 -17.60 -4.66 -5.12
N GLN A 22 -16.84 -4.93 -6.18
CA GLN A 22 -16.31 -6.27 -6.45
C GLN A 22 -15.38 -6.77 -5.33
N MET A 23 -14.52 -5.89 -4.80
CA MET A 23 -13.57 -6.25 -3.75
C MET A 23 -14.23 -6.45 -2.38
N MET A 24 -15.30 -5.70 -2.07
CA MET A 24 -16.00 -5.82 -0.79
C MET A 24 -16.71 -7.17 -0.64
N ALA A 25 -17.14 -7.78 -1.75
CA ALA A 25 -17.77 -9.11 -1.74
C ALA A 25 -16.85 -10.22 -1.20
N CYS A 26 -15.54 -10.08 -1.34
CA CYS A 26 -14.54 -11.04 -0.88
C CYS A 26 -13.70 -10.52 0.31
N ARG A 27 -14.06 -9.37 0.90
CA ARG A 27 -13.25 -8.72 1.93
C ARG A 27 -12.93 -9.62 3.11
N GLU A 28 -13.89 -10.41 3.58
CA GLU A 28 -13.72 -11.26 4.77
C GLU A 28 -12.87 -12.50 4.52
N THR A 29 -12.67 -12.90 3.26
CA THR A 29 -11.92 -14.12 2.91
C THR A 29 -10.42 -13.85 2.75
N MET A 30 -9.95 -12.63 2.99
CA MET A 30 -8.57 -12.22 2.73
C MET A 30 -7.98 -11.32 3.82
N THR A 31 -6.67 -11.47 4.00
CA THR A 31 -5.86 -10.55 4.80
C THR A 31 -5.77 -9.17 4.15
N SER A 32 -5.33 -8.18 4.94
CA SER A 32 -5.20 -6.80 4.44
C SER A 32 -4.19 -6.68 3.29
N SER A 33 -3.10 -7.45 3.34
CA SER A 33 -2.08 -7.49 2.28
C SER A 33 -2.59 -8.13 1.01
N GLU A 34 -3.33 -9.25 1.12
CA GLU A 34 -3.95 -9.91 -0.03
C GLU A 34 -4.99 -9.00 -0.68
N PHE A 35 -5.80 -8.30 0.11
CA PHE A 35 -6.75 -7.30 -0.39
C PHE A 35 -6.06 -6.20 -1.19
N ARG A 36 -4.95 -5.66 -0.66
CA ARG A 36 -4.14 -4.64 -1.33
C ARG A 36 -3.57 -5.16 -2.66
N GLU A 37 -3.02 -6.36 -2.69
CA GLU A 37 -2.43 -6.91 -3.91
C GLU A 37 -3.51 -7.14 -4.96
N ARG A 38 -4.64 -7.73 -4.55
CA ARG A 38 -5.73 -8.04 -5.46
C ARG A 38 -6.40 -6.81 -6.07
N ILE A 39 -6.65 -5.77 -5.27
CA ILE A 39 -7.28 -4.54 -5.78
C ILE A 39 -6.35 -3.73 -6.69
N VAL A 40 -5.04 -3.74 -6.43
CA VAL A 40 -4.04 -3.11 -7.31
C VAL A 40 -3.93 -3.88 -8.62
N GLU A 41 -3.94 -5.21 -8.58
CA GLU A 41 -3.93 -6.06 -9.77
C GLU A 41 -5.18 -5.82 -10.65
N LEU A 42 -6.37 -5.80 -10.02
CA LEU A 42 -7.64 -5.59 -10.74
C LEU A 42 -7.80 -4.16 -11.26
N GLY A 43 -7.35 -3.16 -10.49
CA GLY A 43 -7.48 -1.76 -10.84
C GLY A 43 -6.46 -1.26 -11.87
N GLY A 44 -5.45 -2.08 -12.21
CA GLY A 44 -4.49 -1.77 -13.25
C GLY A 44 -3.69 -0.48 -12.99
N PRO A 45 -3.29 0.27 -14.04
CA PRO A 45 -2.44 1.45 -13.90
C PRO A 45 -3.05 2.60 -13.08
N GLU A 46 -4.37 2.66 -12.95
CA GLU A 46 -5.05 3.73 -12.22
C GLU A 46 -5.06 3.51 -10.71
N VAL A 47 -4.85 2.26 -10.26
CA VAL A 47 -4.84 1.91 -8.84
C VAL A 47 -3.42 1.63 -8.37
N SER A 48 -3.06 2.24 -7.25
CA SER A 48 -1.78 2.02 -6.60
C SER A 48 -1.97 1.96 -5.09
N SER A 49 -1.05 1.29 -4.39
CA SER A 49 -0.98 1.35 -2.93
C SER A 49 0.25 2.10 -2.46
N LEU A 50 0.16 2.69 -1.25
CA LEU A 50 1.30 3.36 -0.61
C LEU A 50 2.48 2.40 -0.42
N TRP A 51 2.20 1.13 -0.11
CA TRP A 51 3.23 0.09 0.02
C TRP A 51 4.01 -0.08 -1.29
N HIS A 52 3.35 -0.24 -2.44
CA HIS A 52 4.02 -0.40 -3.74
C HIS A 52 4.87 0.84 -4.11
N GLN A 53 4.40 2.03 -3.75
CA GLN A 53 5.12 3.28 -4.01
C GLN A 53 6.38 3.42 -3.14
N GLN A 54 6.33 2.97 -1.89
CA GLN A 54 7.49 2.98 -0.98
C GLN A 54 8.59 2.01 -1.41
N GLN A 55 8.23 0.86 -2.01
CA GLN A 55 9.23 -0.07 -2.53
C GLN A 55 10.03 0.51 -3.70
N LYS A 56 9.41 1.38 -4.51
CA LYS A 56 10.06 2.06 -5.64
C LYS A 56 10.93 3.23 -5.21
N ASN A 57 10.56 3.90 -4.12
CA ASN A 57 11.25 5.05 -3.57
C ASN A 57 11.71 4.72 -2.15
N PRO A 58 12.78 3.90 -1.99
CA PRO A 58 13.30 3.65 -0.66
C PRO A 58 13.60 4.99 0.00
N PRO A 59 13.24 5.17 1.28
CA PRO A 59 13.44 6.45 1.96
C PRO A 59 14.89 6.87 1.80
N PHE A 60 15.11 8.13 1.44
CA PHE A 60 16.45 8.70 1.48
C PHE A 60 16.96 8.54 2.92
N VAL A 61 18.02 7.75 3.07
CA VAL A 61 18.68 7.62 4.37
C VAL A 61 19.55 8.85 4.52
N LEU A 62 19.09 9.84 5.29
CA LEU A 62 19.98 10.88 5.79
C LEU A 62 21.05 10.19 6.65
N LYS A 63 22.26 10.04 6.11
CA LYS A 63 23.44 9.50 6.82
C LYS A 63 23.98 10.48 7.87
N HIS A 64 23.11 11.16 8.62
CA HIS A 64 23.51 12.20 9.57
C HIS A 64 24.07 11.66 10.89
N ASN A 65 24.06 10.35 11.10
CA ASN A 65 24.55 9.71 12.34
C ASN A 65 25.88 8.94 12.16
N LEU A 66 26.62 9.15 11.06
CA LEU A 66 27.92 8.50 10.86
C LEU A 66 29.07 9.19 11.62
N TYR A 67 28.82 10.35 12.23
CA TYR A 67 29.81 11.15 12.95
C TYR A 67 29.26 11.70 14.27
N GLU A 68 28.44 10.94 15.01
CA GLU A 68 28.33 11.20 16.44
C GLU A 68 29.61 10.69 17.11
N TYR A 69 30.44 11.64 17.56
CA TYR A 69 31.76 11.46 18.17
C TYR A 69 31.63 11.15 19.66
#